data_AF-A0A951DQJ1-F1
#
_entry.id   AF-A0A951DQJ1-F1
#
_cell.length_a   1.000
_cell.length_b   1.000
_cell.length_c   1.000
_cell.angle_alpha   90.00
_cell.angle_beta   90.00
_cell.angle_gamma   90.00
#
_symmetry.space_group_name_H-M   'P 1'
#
loop_
_entity.id
_entity.type
_entity.pdbx_description
1 polymer ?
#
loop_
_entity_poly.entity_id
_entity_poly.type
_entity_poly.pdbx_seq_one_letter_code
_entity_poly.pdbx_strand_id
1 'polypeptide(L)' 'MTELAGSLGPAELVPIAATLDRRLDAIAAYATQVPVVFRFSEDFRGSVRAFANRLNGAQGPVERFWPVLPLSPPP' A
#
# COMPACT_ATOMS: atom_id res chain seq x y z
N MET A 1 -1.72 -17.85 16.54
CA MET A 1 -1.67 -17.20 15.22
C MET A 1 -3.00 -17.53 14.56
N THR A 2 -3.93 -16.57 14.49
CA THR A 2 -5.28 -16.83 14.00
C THR A 2 -5.28 -16.68 12.48
N GLU A 3 -5.61 -17.74 11.76
CA GLU A 3 -5.71 -17.72 10.31
C GLU A 3 -7.01 -17.02 9.91
N LEU A 4 -6.90 -15.92 9.16
CA LEU A 4 -8.06 -15.24 8.57
C LEU A 4 -8.49 -16.03 7.32
N ALA A 5 -9.29 -17.08 7.53
CA ALA A 5 -10.06 -17.68 6.47
C ALA A 5 -11.24 -16.75 6.16
N GLY A 6 -11.24 -16.09 5.01
CA GLY A 6 -12.29 -15.15 4.60
C GLY A 6 -12.18 -14.82 3.11
N SER A 7 -13.30 -14.51 2.46
CA SER A 7 -13.28 -13.96 1.10
C SER A 7 -12.88 -12.48 1.14
N LEU A 8 -12.24 -11.98 0.09
CA LEU A 8 -11.93 -10.56 -0.04
C LEU A 8 -13.03 -9.86 -0.83
N GLY A 9 -13.42 -8.66 -0.40
CA GLY A 9 -14.28 -7.78 -1.18
C GLY A 9 -13.52 -7.09 -2.32
N PRO A 10 -14.19 -6.22 -3.11
CA PRO A 10 -13.53 -5.46 -4.16
C PRO A 10 -12.46 -4.52 -3.59
N ALA A 11 -11.49 -4.17 -4.43
CA ALA A 11 -10.41 -3.28 -4.02
C ALA A 11 -10.93 -1.84 -3.85
N GLU A 12 -10.63 -1.22 -2.71
CA GLU A 12 -10.92 0.17 -2.41
C GLU A 12 -9.65 1.01 -2.59
N LEU A 13 -9.76 2.14 -3.30
CA LEU A 13 -8.66 3.09 -3.48
C LEU A 13 -8.83 4.24 -2.47
N VAL A 14 -7.87 4.39 -1.58
CA VAL A 14 -7.85 5.42 -0.54
C VAL A 14 -6.86 6.52 -0.94
N PRO A 15 -7.30 7.78 -1.08
CA PRO A 15 -6.39 8.91 -1.37
C PRO A 15 -5.38 9.12 -0.25
N ILE A 16 -4.10 9.28 -0.63
CA ILE A 16 -2.99 9.46 0.33
C ILE A 16 -2.16 10.71 0.05
N ALA A 17 -2.62 11.62 -0.82
CA ALA A 17 -1.85 12.81 -1.21
C ALA A 17 -1.37 13.63 0.00
N ALA A 18 -2.23 13.82 1.00
CA ALA A 18 -1.92 14.59 2.20
C ALA A 18 -0.90 13.91 3.14
N THR A 19 -0.70 12.60 3.03
CA THR A 19 0.14 11.82 3.95
C THR A 19 1.34 11.16 3.26
N LEU A 20 1.43 11.23 1.93
CA LEU A 20 2.45 10.55 1.14
C LEU A 20 3.87 10.93 1.55
N ASP A 21 4.15 12.22 1.75
CA ASP A 21 5.49 12.68 2.14
C ASP A 21 5.90 12.14 3.50
N ARG A 22 5.01 12.26 4.49
CA ARG A 22 5.20 11.69 5.83
C ARG A 22 5.43 10.18 5.79
N ARG A 23 4.72 9.46 4.90
CA ARG A 23 4.91 8.02 4.70
C ARG A 23 6.30 7.71 4.11
N LEU A 24 6.76 8.48 3.13
CA LEU A 24 8.09 8.29 2.53
C LEU A 24 9.21 8.50 3.56
N ASP A 25 9.04 9.47 4.46
CA ASP A 25 9.99 9.69 5.55
C ASP A 25 9.95 8.56 6.59
N ALA A 26 8.76 8.03 6.89
CA ALA A 26 8.64 6.84 7.74
C ALA A 26 9.31 5.61 7.11
N ILE A 27 9.18 5.41 5.80
CA ILE A 27 9.90 4.34 5.07
C ILE A 27 11.42 4.55 5.16
N ALA A 28 11.89 5.79 4.98
CA ALA A 28 13.31 6.13 5.06
C ALA A 28 13.95 5.77 6.42
N ALA A 29 13.17 5.83 7.50
CA ALA A 29 13.63 5.46 8.84
C ALA A 29 14.03 3.99 8.97
N TYR A 30 13.52 3.10 8.10
CA TYR A 30 13.94 1.69 8.02
C TYR A 30 15.24 1.55 7.21
N ALA A 31 16.29 2.29 7.62
CA ALA A 31 17.53 2.45 6.86
C ALA A 31 18.20 1.12 6.47
N THR A 32 18.09 0.08 7.32
CA THR A 32 18.68 -1.24 7.05
C THR A 32 17.86 -2.07 6.06
N GLN A 33 16.57 -1.77 5.88
CA GLN A 33 15.65 -2.52 5.02
C GLN A 33 15.46 -1.88 3.66
N VAL A 34 15.53 -0.55 3.56
CA VAL A 34 15.37 0.18 2.30
C VAL A 34 16.27 -0.39 1.18
N PRO A 35 17.57 -0.64 1.40
CA PRO A 35 18.44 -1.23 0.37
C PRO A 35 18.02 -2.64 -0.06
N VAL A 36 17.39 -3.42 0.82
CA VAL A 36 16.98 -4.81 0.55
C VAL A 36 15.68 -4.86 -0.24
N VAL A 37 14.70 -4.06 0.17
CA VAL A 37 13.37 -3.98 -0.45
C VAL A 37 13.45 -3.31 -1.82
N PHE A 38 14.23 -2.23 -1.92
CA PHE A 38 14.41 -1.46 -3.14
C PHE A 38 15.71 -1.79 -3.87
N ARG A 39 16.26 -2.99 -3.71
CA ARG A 39 17.57 -3.41 -4.27
C ARG A 39 17.75 -3.26 -5.79
N PHE A 40 16.67 -3.03 -6.53
CA PHE A 40 16.67 -2.81 -7.99
C PHE A 40 16.33 -1.37 -8.37
N SER A 41 16.35 -0.44 -7.41
CA SER A 41 16.04 0.97 -7.61
C SER A 41 16.97 1.82 -6.75
N GLU A 42 17.54 2.85 -7.37
CA GLU A 42 18.35 3.85 -6.66
C GLU A 42 17.49 4.96 -6.04
N ASP A 43 16.21 5.05 -6.43
CA ASP A 43 15.24 6.02 -5.92
C ASP A 43 13.97 5.32 -5.42
N PHE A 44 14.01 4.89 -4.16
CA PHE A 44 12.83 4.29 -3.53
C PHE A 44 11.66 5.27 -3.42
N ARG A 45 11.94 6.57 -3.20
CA ARG A 45 10.89 7.58 -3.01
C ARG A 45 10.11 7.78 -4.31
N GLY A 46 10.81 7.98 -5.42
CA GLY A 46 10.21 8.05 -6.75
C GLY A 46 9.46 6.77 -7.11
N SER A 47 10.02 5.61 -6.78
CA SER A 47 9.37 4.31 -7.03
C SER A 47 8.01 4.19 -6.31
N VAL A 48 7.94 4.55 -5.03
CA VAL A 48 6.69 4.53 -4.26
C VAL A 48 5.70 5.57 -4.78
N ARG A 49 6.14 6.80 -5.08
CA ARG A 49 5.26 7.85 -5.64
C ARG A 49 4.69 7.44 -7.00
N ALA A 50 5.53 6.91 -7.89
CA ALA A 50 5.11 6.48 -9.22
C ALA A 50 4.03 5.38 -9.12
N PHE A 51 4.23 4.42 -8.21
CA PHE A 51 3.25 3.36 -7.98
C PHE A 51 1.92 3.92 -7.45
N ALA A 52 1.95 4.80 -6.43
CA ALA A 52 0.75 5.37 -5.84
C ALA A 52 -0.08 6.18 -6.86
N ASN A 53 0.58 6.94 -7.73
CA ASN A 53 -0.09 7.72 -8.79
C ASN A 53 -0.65 6.84 -9.91
N ARG A 54 0.03 5.75 -10.26
CA ARG A 54 -0.43 4.85 -11.34
C ARG A 54 -1.78 4.20 -11.05
N LEU A 55 -2.12 3.98 -9.77
CA LEU A 55 -3.32 3.26 -9.37
C LEU A 55 -4.62 4.04 -9.58
N ASN A 56 -4.60 5.38 -9.54
CA ASN A 56 -5.78 6.23 -9.72
C ASN A 56 -5.64 7.25 -10.87
N GLY A 57 -4.62 7.06 -11.71
CA GLY A 57 -4.35 7.90 -12.88
C GLY A 57 -4.20 9.38 -12.53
N ALA A 58 -4.97 10.24 -13.19
CA ALA A 58 -4.91 11.69 -13.03
C ALA A 58 -5.47 12.22 -11.71
N GLN A 59 -6.11 11.38 -10.89
CA GLN A 59 -6.74 11.80 -9.63
C GLN A 59 -5.76 11.84 -8.45
N GLY A 60 -4.49 11.50 -8.67
CA GLY A 60 -3.43 11.59 -7.67
C GLY A 60 -3.16 10.27 -6.94
N PRO A 61 -2.29 10.30 -5.90
CA PRO A 61 -1.76 9.10 -5.28
C PRO A 61 -2.77 8.42 -4.35
N VAL A 62 -2.90 7.10 -4.50
CA VAL A 62 -3.76 6.25 -3.66
C VAL A 62 -3.02 5.04 -3.11
N GLU A 63 -3.59 4.47 -2.05
CA GLU A 63 -3.33 3.11 -1.61
C GLU A 63 -4.53 2.22 -1.89
N ARG A 64 -4.30 0.92 -2.01
CA ARG A 64 -5.34 -0.05 -2.35
C ARG A 64 -5.54 -1.02 -1.20
N PHE A 65 -6.77 -1.13 -0.73
CA PHE A 65 -7.18 -1.99 0.38
C PHE A 65 -8.22 -2.99 -0.11
N TRP A 66 -8.23 -4.18 0.47
CA TRP A 66 -9.28 -5.17 0.23
C TRP A 66 -9.93 -5.50 1.57
N PRO A 67 -11.24 -5.28 1.73
CA PRO A 67 -11.92 -5.62 2.96
C PRO A 67 -11.97 -7.15 3.11
N VAL A 68 -11.69 -7.63 4.31
CA VAL A 68 -11.90 -9.04 4.67
C VAL A 68 -13.38 -9.22 4.97
N LEU A 69 -14.05 -10.07 4.20
CA LEU A 69 -15.45 -10.39 4.41
C LEU A 69 -15.56 -11.55 5.41
N PRO A 70 -16.58 -11.53 6.29
CA PRO A 70 -16.89 -12.69 7.11
C PRO A 70 -17.11 -13.90 6.21
N LEU A 71 -16.62 -15.07 6.61
CA LEU A 71 -17.18 -16.32 6.11
C LEU A 71 -18.68 -16.26 6.41
N SER A 72 -19.53 -16.57 5.43
CA SER A 72 -20.98 -16.58 5.63
C SER A 72 -21.30 -17.26 6.97
N PRO A 73 -22.18 -16.68 7.81
CA PRO A 73 -22.61 -17.39 9.01
C PRO A 73 -23.15 -18.76 8.59
N PRO A 74 -22.88 -19.84 9.36
CA PRO A 74 -23.48 -21.13 9.06
C PRO A 74 -25.01 -21.00 8.99
N PRO A 75 -25.67 -21.79 8.13
CA PRO A 75 -27.13 -21.73 7.95
C PRO A 75 -27.90 -21.97 9.24
#